data_AF-K7LT36-F1
#
_entry.id   AF-K7LT36-F1
#
_cell.length_a   1.000
_cell.length_b   1.000
_cell.length_c   1.000
_cell.angle_alpha   90.00
_cell.angle_beta   90.00
_cell.angle_gamma   90.00
#
_symmetry.space_group_name_H-M   'P 1'
#
loop_
_entity.id
_entity.type
_entity.pdbx_description
1 polymer ?
#
loop_
_entity_poly.entity_id
_entity_poly.type
_entity_poly.pdbx_seq_one_letter_code
_entity_poly.pdbx_strand_id
1 'polypeptide(L)'
;MSKLLHIRVAGFVATFVIMVMTMVPINVSAQNIGDDIVTQEFFNSIIDQADASCAGKNFYSRDVFLNAHNSYNEFGRLGNQDDSKREVAASFAHFTHETGHFCYIEEINGAAGD
;
A
#
# COMPACT_ATOMS: atom_id res chain seq x y z
N MET A 1 -38.36 40.53 7.01
CA MET A 1 -38.33 39.20 6.35
C MET A 1 -37.01 38.94 5.61
N SER A 2 -36.49 39.87 4.79
CA SER A 2 -35.24 39.65 4.01
C SER A 2 -34.02 39.21 4.84
N LYS A 3 -33.69 39.87 5.96
CA LYS A 3 -32.52 39.50 6.79
C LYS A 3 -32.57 38.06 7.34
N LEU A 4 -33.76 37.58 7.72
CA LEU A 4 -33.94 36.22 8.26
C LEU A 4 -33.78 35.15 7.18
N LEU A 5 -34.22 35.43 5.95
CA LEU A 5 -34.00 34.56 4.80
C LEU A 5 -32.49 34.45 4.48
N HIS A 6 -31.77 35.57 4.49
CA HIS A 6 -30.31 35.57 4.29
C HIS A 6 -29.57 34.75 5.35
N ILE A 7 -29.95 34.86 6.63
CA ILE A 7 -29.35 34.05 7.71
C ILE A 7 -29.60 32.55 7.49
N ARG A 8 -30.83 32.16 7.09
CA ARG A 8 -31.17 30.75 6.85
C ARG A 8 -30.42 30.17 5.64
N VAL A 9 -30.32 30.95 4.55
CA VAL A 9 -29.55 30.55 3.35
C VAL A 9 -28.06 30.45 3.68
N ALA A 10 -27.49 31.45 4.36
CA ALA A 10 -26.08 31.42 4.77
C ALA A 10 -25.78 30.23 5.70
N GLY A 11 -26.68 29.90 6.62
CA GLY A 11 -26.57 28.73 7.49
C GLY A 11 -26.56 27.40 6.71
N PHE A 12 -27.47 27.25 5.73
CA PHE A 12 -27.52 26.05 4.88
C PHE A 12 -26.30 25.92 3.97
N VAL A 13 -25.81 27.03 3.40
CA VAL A 13 -24.59 27.04 2.58
C VAL A 13 -23.38 26.69 3.45
N ALA A 14 -23.28 27.23 4.67
CA ALA A 14 -22.18 26.93 5.58
C ALA A 14 -22.14 25.45 6.00
N THR A 15 -23.29 24.85 6.36
CA THR A 15 -23.34 23.42 6.72
C THR A 15 -23.04 22.51 5.53
N PHE A 16 -23.54 22.84 4.34
CA PHE A 16 -23.23 22.07 3.12
C PHE A 16 -21.73 22.12 2.78
N VAL A 17 -21.11 23.31 2.86
CA VAL A 17 -19.66 23.47 2.63
C VAL A 17 -18.82 22.69 3.66
N ILE A 18 -19.20 22.70 4.94
CA ILE A 18 -18.51 21.91 5.98
C ILE A 18 -18.65 20.41 5.71
N MET A 19 -19.85 19.92 5.35
CA MET A 19 -20.07 18.50 5.05
C MET A 19 -19.25 18.02 3.84
N VAL A 20 -19.17 18.83 2.78
CA VAL A 20 -18.31 18.55 1.62
C VAL A 20 -16.84 18.54 2.02
N MET A 21 -16.38 19.47 2.86
CA MET A 21 -14.99 19.50 3.36
C MET A 21 -14.65 18.28 4.22
N THR A 22 -15.60 17.71 4.97
CA THR A 22 -15.38 16.45 5.71
C THR A 22 -15.39 15.21 4.82
N MET A 23 -15.94 15.27 3.61
CA MET A 23 -15.91 14.19 2.62
C MET A 23 -14.66 14.20 1.74
N VAL A 24 -13.83 15.25 1.83
CA VAL A 24 -12.52 15.22 1.17
C VAL A 24 -11.72 14.12 1.87
N PRO A 25 -11.29 13.04 1.16
CA PRO A 25 -10.43 12.06 1.77
C PRO A 25 -9.21 12.79 2.32
N ILE A 26 -8.87 12.53 3.58
CA ILE A 26 -7.58 12.95 4.11
C ILE A 26 -6.55 12.36 3.16
N ASN A 27 -5.87 13.22 2.40
CA ASN A 27 -4.67 12.80 1.69
C ASN A 27 -3.70 12.42 2.79
N VAL A 28 -3.68 11.15 3.19
CA VAL A 28 -2.60 10.59 3.97
C VAL A 28 -1.38 10.88 3.11
N SER A 29 -0.55 11.80 3.57
CA SER A 29 0.71 12.14 2.92
C SER A 29 1.38 10.82 2.58
N ALA A 30 1.59 10.55 1.28
CA ALA A 30 2.18 9.30 0.82
C ALA A 30 3.47 9.08 1.61
N GLN A 31 3.43 8.19 2.61
CA GLN A 31 4.61 7.85 3.37
C GLN A 31 5.55 7.12 2.41
N ASN A 32 6.82 7.48 2.43
CA ASN A 32 7.81 6.68 1.73
C ASN A 32 7.96 5.36 2.47
N ILE A 33 7.13 4.37 2.13
CA ILE A 33 7.18 3.06 2.79
C ILE A 33 8.54 2.39 2.64
N GLY A 34 9.35 2.81 1.66
CA GLY A 34 10.69 2.26 1.43
C GLY A 34 11.65 2.55 2.58
N ASP A 35 11.52 3.71 3.23
CA ASP A 35 12.44 4.11 4.29
C ASP A 35 12.05 3.51 5.64
N ASP A 36 10.74 3.34 5.90
CA ASP A 36 10.22 2.98 7.22
C ASP A 36 9.65 1.54 7.34
N ILE A 37 9.18 0.95 6.24
CA ILE A 37 8.43 -0.33 6.26
C ILE A 37 9.17 -1.39 5.47
N VAL A 38 9.38 -1.13 4.18
CA VAL A 38 10.06 -2.04 3.25
C VAL A 38 11.50 -1.60 3.14
N THR A 39 12.22 -1.63 4.25
CA THR A 39 13.65 -1.30 4.28
C THR A 39 14.47 -2.33 3.50
N GLN A 40 15.69 -1.98 3.12
CA GLN A 40 16.58 -2.96 2.47
C GLN A 40 16.85 -4.16 3.39
N GLU A 41 17.01 -3.93 4.69
CA GLU A 41 17.22 -4.98 5.69
C GLU A 41 16.02 -5.92 5.78
N PHE A 42 14.79 -5.37 5.80
CA PHE A 42 13.58 -6.18 5.78
C PHE A 42 13.49 -7.02 4.51
N PHE A 43 13.69 -6.43 3.33
CA PHE A 43 13.66 -7.17 2.07
C PHE A 43 14.72 -8.27 2.04
N ASN A 44 15.93 -7.97 2.49
CA ASN A 44 17.03 -8.94 2.59
C ASN A 44 16.70 -10.08 3.56
N SER A 45 16.05 -9.79 4.69
CA SER A 45 15.63 -10.82 5.65
C SER A 45 14.71 -11.89 5.07
N ILE A 46 14.01 -11.57 3.97
CA ILE A 46 13.19 -12.53 3.22
C ILE A 46 14.04 -13.19 2.13
N ILE A 47 14.62 -12.39 1.23
CA ILE A 47 15.28 -12.92 0.04
C ILE A 47 16.51 -13.76 0.40
N ASP A 48 17.18 -13.51 1.52
CA ASP A 48 18.36 -14.27 1.98
C ASP A 48 18.03 -15.66 2.52
N GLN A 49 16.74 -15.96 2.75
CA GLN A 49 16.29 -17.32 3.10
C GLN A 49 16.26 -18.25 1.89
N ALA A 50 16.14 -17.71 0.68
CA ALA A 50 16.26 -18.50 -0.54
C ALA A 50 17.73 -18.81 -0.88
N ASP A 51 17.98 -19.99 -1.43
CA ASP A 51 19.31 -20.38 -1.92
C ASP A 51 19.84 -19.41 -2.98
N ALA A 52 21.16 -19.24 -3.04
CA ALA A 52 21.81 -18.35 -4.02
C ALA A 52 21.54 -18.77 -5.47
N SER A 53 21.19 -20.05 -5.72
CA SER A 53 20.85 -20.58 -7.04
C SER A 53 19.40 -20.34 -7.47
N CYS A 54 18.54 -19.82 -6.58
CA CYS A 54 17.15 -19.57 -6.91
C CYS A 54 17.02 -18.51 -8.01
N ALA A 55 16.17 -18.77 -9.01
CA ALA A 55 15.94 -17.85 -10.13
C ALA A 55 15.45 -16.47 -9.66
N GLY A 56 14.63 -16.45 -8.61
CA GLY A 56 14.07 -15.23 -8.03
C GLY A 56 15.11 -14.26 -7.46
N LYS A 57 16.34 -14.70 -7.14
CA LYS A 57 17.45 -13.84 -6.70
C LYS A 57 17.82 -12.76 -7.71
N ASN A 58 17.59 -13.01 -9.00
CA ASN A 58 17.87 -12.08 -10.10
C ASN A 58 16.62 -11.41 -10.66
N PHE A 59 15.45 -11.64 -10.04
CA PHE A 59 14.16 -11.18 -10.54
C PHE A 59 13.46 -10.24 -9.54
N TYR A 60 13.28 -10.67 -8.30
CA TYR A 60 12.63 -9.86 -7.27
C TYR A 60 13.61 -8.84 -6.71
N SER A 61 13.22 -7.56 -6.72
CA SER A 61 14.00 -6.50 -6.09
C SER A 61 13.11 -5.53 -5.33
N ARG A 62 13.64 -5.02 -4.21
CA ARG A 62 13.00 -3.97 -3.41
C ARG A 62 12.63 -2.76 -4.26
N ASP A 63 13.52 -2.31 -5.13
CA ASP A 63 13.31 -1.10 -5.93
C ASP A 63 12.17 -1.28 -6.95
N VAL A 64 12.06 -2.47 -7.57
CA VAL A 64 10.93 -2.79 -8.45
C VAL A 64 9.62 -2.84 -7.66
N PHE A 65 9.62 -3.42 -6.46
CA PHE A 65 8.46 -3.38 -5.57
C PHE A 65 8.05 -1.95 -5.22
N LEU A 66 9.00 -1.07 -4.86
CA LEU A 66 8.71 0.32 -4.52
C LEU A 66 8.21 1.12 -5.74
N ASN A 67 8.75 0.85 -6.92
CA ASN A 67 8.24 1.43 -8.16
C ASN A 67 6.80 0.98 -8.45
N ALA A 68 6.50 -0.31 -8.26
CA ALA A 68 5.14 -0.83 -8.38
C ALA A 68 4.21 -0.19 -7.33
N HIS A 69 4.62 -0.11 -6.06
CA HIS A 69 3.88 0.55 -5.00
C HIS A 69 3.50 2.01 -5.33
N ASN A 70 4.33 2.74 -6.08
CA ASN A 70 4.01 4.10 -6.53
C ASN A 70 2.88 4.16 -7.57
N SER A 71 2.59 3.05 -8.24
CA SER A 71 1.49 2.93 -9.21
C SER A 71 0.15 2.53 -8.56
N TYR A 72 0.15 2.03 -7.32
CA TYR A 72 -1.04 1.62 -6.58
C TYR A 72 -1.29 2.56 -5.40
N ASN A 73 -2.02 3.64 -5.64
CA ASN A 73 -2.25 4.75 -4.70
C ASN A 73 -3.02 4.38 -3.42
N GLU A 74 -3.75 3.26 -3.38
CA GLU A 74 -4.47 2.80 -2.20
C GLU A 74 -3.62 1.85 -1.33
N PHE A 75 -2.70 1.11 -1.94
CA PHE A 75 -1.93 0.07 -1.27
C PHE A 75 -0.86 0.67 -0.34
N GLY A 76 -0.84 0.24 0.93
CA GLY A 76 0.11 0.69 1.94
C GLY A 76 -0.04 2.17 2.30
N ARG A 77 -1.20 2.77 2.01
CA ARG A 77 -1.52 4.19 2.21
C ARG A 77 -2.83 4.38 2.97
N LEU A 78 -3.09 3.47 3.91
CA LEU A 78 -4.29 3.49 4.75
C LEU A 78 -4.27 4.68 5.71
N GLY A 79 -5.44 5.01 6.27
CA GLY A 79 -5.69 6.18 7.14
C GLY A 79 -4.78 6.29 8.38
N ASN A 80 -4.05 5.23 8.73
CA ASN A 80 -3.04 5.24 9.78
C ASN A 80 -1.82 4.37 9.41
N GLN A 81 -0.69 4.65 10.08
CA GLN A 81 0.59 4.00 9.78
C GLN A 81 0.59 2.51 10.16
N ASP A 82 -0.05 2.14 11.26
CA ASP A 82 -0.09 0.74 11.72
C ASP A 82 -0.86 -0.14 10.74
N ASP A 83 -1.97 0.35 10.20
CA ASP A 83 -2.76 -0.32 9.15
C ASP A 83 -1.94 -0.49 7.88
N SER A 84 -1.27 0.58 7.44
CA SER A 84 -0.40 0.54 6.25
C SER A 84 0.73 -0.48 6.43
N LYS A 85 1.35 -0.54 7.61
CA LYS A 85 2.35 -1.56 7.98
C LYS A 85 1.77 -2.96 7.97
N ARG A 86 0.56 -3.15 8.51
CA ARG A 86 -0.13 -4.46 8.53
C ARG A 86 -0.47 -4.96 7.13
N GLU A 87 -0.94 -4.08 6.26
CA GLU A 87 -1.24 -4.42 4.87
C GLU A 87 0.03 -4.87 4.13
N VAL A 88 1.10 -4.06 4.21
CA VAL A 88 2.38 -4.41 3.59
C VAL A 88 2.95 -5.72 4.16
N ALA A 89 2.89 -5.92 5.48
CA ALA A 89 3.34 -7.15 6.13
C ALA A 89 2.53 -8.37 5.67
N ALA A 90 1.20 -8.25 5.54
CA ALA A 90 0.35 -9.32 5.04
C ALA A 90 0.67 -9.67 3.58
N SER A 91 0.93 -8.67 2.73
CA SER A 91 1.37 -8.90 1.35
C SER A 91 2.72 -9.64 1.29
N PHE A 92 3.72 -9.19 2.04
CA PHE A 92 5.01 -9.88 2.06
C PHE A 92 4.93 -11.29 2.66
N ALA A 93 4.07 -11.52 3.65
CA ALA A 93 3.81 -12.88 4.14
C ALA A 93 3.26 -13.79 3.03
N HIS A 94 2.30 -13.29 2.26
CA HIS A 94 1.75 -14.02 1.11
C HIS A 94 2.80 -14.23 0.01
N PHE A 95 3.52 -13.19 -0.40
CA PHE A 95 4.58 -13.31 -1.42
C PHE A 95 5.65 -14.30 -1.00
N THR A 96 6.07 -14.27 0.27
CA THR A 96 7.07 -15.19 0.82
C THR A 96 6.57 -16.63 0.77
N HIS A 97 5.30 -16.87 1.12
CA HIS A 97 4.70 -18.18 1.08
C HIS A 97 4.59 -18.74 -0.35
N GLU A 98 4.00 -17.97 -1.28
CA GLU A 98 3.77 -18.45 -2.66
C GLU A 98 5.06 -18.60 -3.46
N THR A 99 6.04 -17.69 -3.29
CA THR A 99 7.27 -17.71 -4.08
C THR A 99 8.41 -18.51 -3.42
N GLY A 100 8.18 -19.07 -2.24
CA GLY A 100 9.22 -19.73 -1.44
C GLY A 100 10.36 -18.77 -1.10
N HIS A 101 10.05 -17.66 -0.41
CA HIS A 101 11.02 -16.63 -0.04
C HIS A 101 11.70 -15.97 -1.25
N PHE A 102 10.93 -15.68 -2.31
CA PHE A 102 11.44 -15.18 -3.58
C PHE A 102 12.41 -16.13 -4.28
N CYS A 103 12.20 -17.45 -4.13
CA CYS A 103 13.00 -18.44 -4.85
C CYS A 103 12.47 -18.67 -6.27
N TYR A 104 11.16 -18.84 -6.42
CA TYR A 104 10.47 -19.21 -7.65
C TYR A 104 9.81 -18.00 -8.29
N ILE A 105 9.95 -17.88 -9.62
CA ILE A 105 9.31 -16.84 -10.44
C ILE A 105 8.08 -17.38 -11.20
N GLU A 106 7.96 -18.69 -11.28
CA GLU A 106 6.88 -19.43 -11.94
C GLU A 106 6.38 -20.50 -10.97
N GLU A 107 5.12 -20.91 -11.14
CA GLU A 107 4.50 -22.00 -10.39
C GLU A 107 5.26 -23.33 -10.57
N ILE A 108 5.39 -24.09 -9.48
CA ILE A 108 6.05 -25.40 -9.53
C ILE A 108 5.10 -26.37 -10.25
N ASN A 109 5.61 -27.04 -11.30
CA ASN A 109 4.84 -27.86 -12.24
C ASN A 109 3.89 -27.06 -13.18
N GLY A 110 3.83 -25.73 -13.04
CA GLY A 110 3.03 -24.84 -13.89
C GLY A 110 1.55 -25.21 -13.97
N ALA A 111 0.86 -24.69 -15.00
CA ALA A 111 -0.56 -24.95 -15.26
C ALA A 111 -0.91 -26.43 -15.52
N ALA A 112 0.08 -27.32 -15.67
CA ALA A 112 -0.14 -28.75 -15.80
C ALA A 112 -0.31 -29.45 -14.44
N GLY A 113 0.02 -28.77 -13.33
CA GLY A 113 -0.10 -29.27 -11.96
C GLY A 113 -1.40 -28.92 -11.24
N ASP A 114 -2.20 -27.99 -11.79
CA ASP A 114 -3.49 -27.52 -11.24
C ASP A 114 -4.68 -28.37 -11.73
#